data_AF-A0A956JZV6-F1
#
_entry.id   AF-A0A956JZV6-F1
#
_cell.length_a   1.000
_cell.length_b   1.000
_cell.length_c   1.000
_cell.angle_alpha   90.00
_cell.angle_beta   90.00
_cell.angle_gamma   90.00
#
_symmetry.space_group_name_H-M   'P 1'
#
loop_
_entity.id
_entity.type
_entity.pdbx_description
1 polymer ?
#
loop_
_entity_poly.entity_id
_entity_poly.type
_entity_poly.pdbx_seq_one_letter_code
_entity_poly.pdbx_strand_id
1 'polypeptide(L)'
;MRTVVLGSCLLLAGLLASCTKDDAAGAARPPSELVTRLGALADDGCACKDAACAADVSKRLQQLADGTTHVDDRDRPALQETQARLDACLAELDPVIIAYRGLVDDVCACADKACGQRVSKRFSAWAADLEASGAALRPADAKAVMRAGIRAKGCLDRFGLPVPQ
;
A
#
# COMPACT_ATOMS: atom_id res chain seq x y z
N MET A 1 14.66 32.15 -35.92
CA MET A 1 13.54 31.91 -36.86
C MET A 1 13.41 30.42 -37.08
N ARG A 2 12.18 29.90 -36.95
CA ARG A 2 11.80 28.50 -37.18
C ARG A 2 11.86 28.16 -38.68
N THR A 3 12.25 26.93 -38.99
CA THR A 3 11.54 26.13 -40.00
C THR A 3 11.74 24.64 -39.74
N VAL A 4 10.61 23.94 -39.61
CA VAL A 4 10.41 22.49 -39.58
C VAL A 4 9.69 22.14 -40.88
N VAL A 5 10.07 21.04 -41.54
CA VAL A 5 9.25 20.32 -42.55
C VAL A 5 9.65 18.83 -42.40
N LEU A 6 8.82 17.97 -41.75
CA LEU A 6 7.81 17.07 -42.36
C LEU A 6 8.30 16.40 -43.66
N GLY A 7 8.24 15.11 -43.91
CA GLY A 7 7.36 14.05 -43.42
C GLY A 7 7.07 13.13 -44.61
N SER A 8 7.17 11.82 -44.39
CA SER A 8 6.56 10.71 -45.17
C SER A 8 7.02 10.45 -46.61
N CYS A 9 7.57 9.25 -46.88
CA CYS A 9 6.81 8.11 -47.41
C CYS A 9 7.70 6.91 -47.82
N LEU A 10 7.20 5.71 -47.49
CA LEU A 10 7.32 4.44 -48.23
C LEU A 10 8.62 3.63 -48.21
N LEU A 11 8.43 2.33 -48.51
CA LEU A 11 9.35 1.19 -48.65
C LEU A 11 9.33 0.26 -47.42
N LEU A 12 9.20 -1.07 -47.51
CA LEU A 12 9.20 -2.01 -48.63
C LEU A 12 8.74 -3.38 -48.09
N ALA A 13 8.06 -4.18 -48.91
CA ALA A 13 7.85 -5.60 -48.65
C ALA A 13 9.11 -6.43 -49.03
N GLY A 14 9.40 -7.48 -48.26
CA GLY A 14 10.09 -8.68 -48.77
C GLY A 14 11.26 -9.27 -47.96
N LEU A 15 11.05 -10.54 -47.54
CA LEU A 15 12.03 -11.64 -47.35
C LEU A 15 12.76 -11.85 -46.00
N LEU A 16 12.18 -12.78 -45.24
CA LEU A 16 12.77 -14.04 -44.72
C LEU A 16 14.22 -14.00 -44.16
N ALA A 17 14.32 -13.99 -42.82
CA ALA A 17 15.38 -14.69 -42.09
C ALA A 17 14.90 -14.98 -40.66
N SER A 18 14.63 -16.25 -40.41
CA SER A 18 14.73 -17.00 -39.15
C SER A 18 14.96 -16.19 -37.86
N CYS A 19 13.89 -15.93 -37.11
CA CYS A 19 13.95 -15.90 -35.66
C CYS A 19 12.96 -16.95 -35.16
N THR A 20 13.37 -18.21 -35.17
CA THR A 20 12.89 -19.18 -34.18
C THR A 20 13.40 -18.70 -32.83
N LYS A 21 12.78 -17.64 -32.30
CA LYS A 21 12.83 -17.43 -30.86
C LYS A 21 11.74 -18.35 -30.38
N ASP A 22 12.16 -19.55 -29.96
CA ASP A 22 11.38 -20.43 -29.12
C ASP A 22 10.76 -19.59 -28.00
N ASP A 23 9.54 -19.10 -28.22
CA ASP A 23 8.56 -18.93 -27.18
C ASP A 23 8.19 -20.35 -26.73
N ALA A 24 9.16 -21.01 -26.11
CA ALA A 24 8.86 -21.95 -25.06
C ALA A 24 8.09 -21.10 -24.05
N ALA A 25 6.76 -21.16 -24.18
CA ALA A 25 5.83 -21.01 -23.10
C ALA A 25 6.37 -21.87 -21.96
N GLY A 26 7.27 -21.29 -21.16
CA GLY A 26 7.76 -21.89 -19.96
C GLY A 26 6.52 -22.08 -19.12
N ALA A 27 6.06 -23.33 -19.03
CA ALA A 27 4.97 -23.71 -18.17
C ALA A 27 5.22 -23.00 -16.84
N ALA A 28 4.30 -22.10 -16.45
CA ALA A 28 4.45 -21.32 -15.23
C ALA A 28 4.74 -22.32 -14.11
N ARG A 29 6.00 -22.32 -13.64
CA ARG A 29 6.44 -23.25 -12.61
C ARG A 29 5.59 -22.96 -11.38
N PRO A 30 5.08 -23.98 -10.67
CA PRO A 30 4.24 -23.74 -9.51
C PRO A 30 4.96 -22.83 -8.51
N PRO A 31 4.23 -21.93 -7.82
CA PRO A 31 4.81 -21.03 -6.85
C PRO A 31 5.58 -21.82 -5.78
N SER A 32 6.67 -21.22 -5.28
CA SER A 32 7.42 -21.84 -4.20
C SER A 32 6.58 -21.94 -2.93
N GLU A 33 6.97 -22.86 -2.04
CA GLU A 33 6.28 -23.06 -0.76
C GLU A 33 6.20 -21.76 0.06
N LEU A 34 7.24 -20.92 0.01
CA LEU A 34 7.24 -19.62 0.69
C LEU A 34 6.16 -18.69 0.12
N VAL A 35 6.04 -18.60 -1.20
CA VAL A 35 4.99 -17.82 -1.87
C VAL A 35 3.60 -18.36 -1.50
N THR A 36 3.42 -19.68 -1.49
CA THR A 36 2.16 -20.30 -1.07
C THR A 36 1.81 -20.00 0.38
N ARG A 37 2.78 -20.11 1.30
CA ARG A 37 2.56 -19.84 2.74
C ARG A 37 2.25 -18.37 3.01
N LEU A 38 2.98 -17.45 2.37
CA LEU A 38 2.68 -16.02 2.47
C LEU A 38 1.31 -15.70 1.85
N GLY A 39 0.96 -16.37 0.76
CA GLY A 39 -0.36 -16.27 0.12
C GLY A 39 -1.49 -16.62 1.07
N ALA A 40 -1.37 -17.76 1.76
CA ALA A 40 -2.34 -18.18 2.77
C ALA A 40 -2.43 -17.20 3.95
N LEU A 41 -1.30 -16.66 4.42
CA LEU A 41 -1.31 -15.62 5.45
C LEU A 41 -2.00 -14.34 4.99
N ALA A 42 -1.80 -13.94 3.73
CA ALA A 42 -2.52 -12.80 3.16
C ALA A 42 -4.03 -13.04 3.11
N ASP A 43 -4.47 -14.24 2.73
CA ASP A 43 -5.90 -14.60 2.74
C ASP A 43 -6.49 -14.60 4.16
N ASP A 44 -5.78 -15.19 5.12
CA ASP A 44 -6.15 -15.17 6.54
C ASP A 44 -6.24 -13.72 7.06
N GLY A 45 -5.23 -12.89 6.75
CA GLY A 45 -5.19 -11.49 7.14
C GLY A 45 -6.34 -10.67 6.55
N CYS A 46 -6.73 -10.94 5.31
CA CYS A 46 -7.88 -10.29 4.68
C CYS A 46 -9.23 -10.82 5.20
N ALA A 47 -9.28 -12.00 5.80
CA ALA A 47 -10.47 -12.54 6.45
C ALA A 47 -10.66 -12.03 7.88
N CYS A 48 -9.62 -11.47 8.50
CA CYS A 48 -9.69 -10.93 9.85
C CYS A 48 -10.72 -9.79 9.98
N LYS A 49 -11.35 -9.71 11.16
CA LYS A 49 -12.36 -8.68 11.47
C LYS A 49 -12.03 -7.82 12.67
N ASP A 50 -10.94 -8.12 13.36
CA ASP A 50 -10.51 -7.41 14.56
C ASP A 50 -8.98 -7.41 14.71
N ALA A 51 -8.51 -6.61 15.66
CA ALA A 51 -7.10 -6.45 15.96
C ALA A 51 -6.45 -7.72 16.55
N ALA A 52 -7.23 -8.60 17.21
CA ALA A 52 -6.69 -9.82 17.79
C ALA A 52 -6.31 -10.83 16.70
N CYS A 53 -7.17 -11.00 15.69
CA CYS A 53 -6.88 -11.78 14.49
C CYS A 53 -5.69 -11.20 13.72
N ALA A 54 -5.66 -9.88 13.52
CA ALA A 54 -4.55 -9.21 12.85
C ALA A 54 -3.20 -9.41 13.56
N ALA A 55 -3.20 -9.43 14.91
CA ALA A 55 -2.03 -9.70 15.71
C ALA A 55 -1.54 -11.16 15.57
N ASP A 56 -2.45 -12.13 15.52
CA ASP A 56 -2.10 -13.54 15.29
C ASP A 56 -1.48 -13.76 13.90
N VAL A 57 -2.10 -13.18 12.85
CA VAL A 57 -1.54 -13.23 11.49
C VAL A 57 -0.16 -12.57 11.43
N SER A 58 0.02 -11.41 12.07
CA SER A 58 1.31 -10.73 12.15
C SER A 58 2.38 -11.59 12.85
N LYS A 59 1.99 -12.32 13.91
CA LYS A 59 2.89 -13.25 14.60
C LYS A 59 3.29 -14.43 13.71
N ARG A 60 2.33 -15.01 12.98
CA ARG A 60 2.60 -16.11 12.02
C ARG A 60 3.47 -15.64 10.85
N LEU A 61 3.28 -14.41 10.38
CA LEU A 61 4.15 -13.77 9.39
C LEU A 61 5.60 -13.63 9.92
N GLN A 62 5.76 -13.15 11.15
CA GLN A 62 7.09 -13.06 11.77
C GLN A 62 7.76 -14.43 11.89
N GLN A 63 7.02 -15.46 12.31
CA GLN A 63 7.53 -16.83 12.36
C GLN A 63 7.94 -17.36 10.99
N LEU A 64 7.19 -17.03 9.93
CA LEU A 64 7.55 -17.38 8.56
C LEU A 64 8.84 -16.67 8.14
N ALA A 65 8.99 -15.39 8.45
CA ALA A 65 10.19 -14.62 8.16
C ALA A 65 11.42 -15.18 8.91
N ASP A 66 11.28 -15.46 10.21
CA ASP A 66 12.35 -16.00 11.05
C ASP A 66 12.80 -17.41 10.59
N GLY A 67 11.87 -18.21 10.07
CA GLY A 67 12.15 -19.53 9.51
C GLY A 67 12.71 -19.52 8.09
N THR A 68 12.74 -18.36 7.42
CA THR A 68 13.18 -18.23 6.02
C THR A 68 14.65 -17.82 5.96
N THR A 69 15.52 -18.74 5.54
CA THR A 69 16.97 -18.48 5.41
C THR A 69 17.39 -18.10 3.99
N HIS A 70 16.55 -18.38 2.99
CA HIS A 70 16.82 -18.09 1.59
C HIS A 70 15.53 -17.70 0.86
N VAL A 71 15.63 -16.66 0.03
CA VAL A 71 14.56 -16.22 -0.88
C VAL A 71 15.14 -16.22 -2.30
N ASP A 72 14.54 -17.00 -3.19
CA ASP A 72 14.90 -17.02 -4.59
C ASP A 72 14.52 -15.68 -5.26
N ASP A 73 15.42 -15.13 -6.07
CA ASP A 73 15.20 -13.86 -6.78
C ASP A 73 13.92 -13.89 -7.64
N ARG A 74 13.58 -15.06 -8.20
CA ARG A 74 12.38 -15.23 -9.02
C ARG A 74 11.08 -15.09 -8.21
N ASP A 75 11.13 -15.38 -6.91
CA ASP A 75 9.95 -15.37 -6.04
C ASP A 75 9.74 -13.98 -5.44
N ARG A 76 10.76 -13.12 -5.41
CA ARG A 76 10.68 -11.76 -4.83
C ARG A 76 9.49 -10.95 -5.33
N PRO A 77 9.16 -10.89 -6.64
CA PRO A 77 8.01 -10.09 -7.09
C PRO A 77 6.70 -10.60 -6.49
N ALA A 78 6.48 -11.91 -6.48
CA ALA A 78 5.27 -12.51 -5.92
C ALA A 78 5.19 -12.32 -4.40
N LEU A 79 6.32 -12.43 -3.69
CA LEU A 79 6.38 -12.18 -2.25
C LEU A 79 6.09 -10.72 -1.92
N GLN A 80 6.65 -9.77 -2.68
CA GLN A 80 6.39 -8.34 -2.49
C GLN A 80 4.93 -7.98 -2.72
N GLU A 81 4.33 -8.52 -3.78
CA GLU A 81 2.90 -8.33 -4.08
C GLU A 81 2.01 -8.90 -2.96
N THR A 82 2.31 -10.12 -2.53
CA THR A 82 1.53 -10.81 -1.49
C THR A 82 1.69 -10.12 -0.13
N GLN A 83 2.90 -9.67 0.21
CA GLN A 83 3.15 -8.87 1.41
C GLN A 83 2.38 -7.56 1.36
N ALA A 84 2.40 -6.86 0.23
CA ALA A 84 1.66 -5.61 0.09
C ALA A 84 0.14 -5.81 0.21
N ARG A 85 -0.39 -6.95 -0.25
CA ARG A 85 -1.80 -7.35 -0.05
C ARG A 85 -2.10 -7.58 1.43
N LEU A 86 -1.28 -8.38 2.12
CA LEU A 86 -1.42 -8.66 3.55
C LEU A 86 -1.37 -7.35 4.36
N ASP A 87 -0.38 -6.51 4.11
CA ASP A 87 -0.19 -5.20 4.74
C ASP A 87 -1.43 -4.31 4.59
N ALA A 88 -2.01 -4.27 3.39
CA ALA A 88 -3.22 -3.50 3.14
C ALA A 88 -4.41 -4.02 3.94
N CYS A 89 -4.56 -5.34 4.05
CA CYS A 89 -5.65 -5.96 4.82
C CYS A 89 -5.49 -5.72 6.32
N LEU A 90 -4.29 -5.88 6.86
CA LEU A 90 -4.05 -5.67 8.30
C LEU A 90 -4.13 -4.19 8.71
N ALA A 91 -3.80 -3.26 7.82
CA ALA A 91 -3.89 -1.83 8.11
C ALA A 91 -5.34 -1.36 8.36
N GLU A 92 -6.35 -2.05 7.81
CA GLU A 92 -7.76 -1.77 8.08
C GLU A 92 -8.17 -2.08 9.53
N LEU A 93 -7.40 -2.95 10.20
CA LEU A 93 -7.71 -3.48 11.53
C LEU A 93 -6.81 -2.88 12.62
N ASP A 94 -5.82 -2.09 12.24
CA ASP A 94 -4.94 -1.41 13.17
C ASP A 94 -5.70 -0.27 13.89
N PRO A 95 -5.80 -0.31 15.24
CA PRO A 95 -6.51 0.72 16.00
C PRO A 95 -6.00 2.14 15.75
N VAL A 96 -4.70 2.31 15.52
CA VAL A 96 -4.07 3.61 15.23
C VAL A 96 -4.56 4.13 13.88
N ILE A 97 -4.66 3.25 12.88
CA ILE A 97 -5.16 3.59 11.54
C ILE A 97 -6.66 3.85 11.54
N ILE A 98 -7.44 3.05 12.27
CA ILE A 98 -8.89 3.25 12.43
C ILE A 98 -9.15 4.62 13.06
N ALA A 99 -8.45 4.96 14.15
CA ALA A 99 -8.58 6.26 14.81
C ALA A 99 -8.23 7.41 13.86
N TYR A 100 -7.11 7.30 13.14
CA TYR A 100 -6.70 8.31 12.15
C TYR A 100 -7.76 8.52 11.07
N ARG A 101 -8.29 7.45 10.48
CA ARG A 101 -9.32 7.53 9.44
C ARG A 101 -10.62 8.13 9.93
N GLY A 102 -11.04 7.82 11.16
CA GLY A 102 -12.18 8.47 11.80
C GLY A 102 -12.01 9.99 11.86
N LEU A 103 -10.80 10.48 12.15
CA LEU A 103 -10.49 11.92 12.12
C LEU A 103 -10.55 12.49 10.69
N VAL A 104 -10.11 11.73 9.68
CA VAL A 104 -10.21 12.13 8.28
C VAL A 104 -11.68 12.25 7.86
N ASP A 105 -12.52 11.28 8.20
CA ASP A 105 -13.94 11.32 7.90
C ASP A 105 -14.63 12.49 8.62
N ASP A 106 -14.33 12.70 9.90
CA ASP A 106 -14.86 13.80 10.70
C ASP A 106 -14.55 15.17 10.07
N VAL A 107 -13.30 15.40 9.62
CA VAL A 107 -12.93 16.69 9.01
C VAL A 107 -13.56 16.86 7.63
N CYS A 108 -13.70 15.78 6.87
CA CYS A 108 -14.34 15.82 5.56
C CYS A 108 -15.87 16.02 5.64
N ALA A 109 -16.49 15.59 6.75
CA ALA A 109 -17.90 15.79 7.03
C ALA A 109 -18.22 17.18 7.63
N CYS A 110 -17.21 17.96 8.03
CA CYS A 110 -17.42 19.30 8.55
C CYS A 110 -18.13 20.21 7.54
N ALA A 111 -19.11 20.99 8.04
CA ALA A 111 -19.81 22.00 7.24
C ALA A 111 -19.11 23.37 7.27
N ASP A 112 -18.29 23.63 8.29
CA ASP A 112 -17.67 24.93 8.52
C ASP A 112 -16.25 24.84 9.08
N LYS A 113 -15.59 26.00 9.13
CA LYS A 113 -14.23 26.15 9.63
C LYS A 113 -14.10 25.84 11.12
N ALA A 114 -15.11 26.14 11.93
CA ALA A 114 -15.06 25.90 13.38
C ALA A 114 -15.06 24.40 13.69
N CYS A 115 -15.84 23.61 12.95
CA CYS A 115 -15.78 22.15 12.95
C CYS A 115 -14.39 21.66 12.54
N GLY A 116 -13.87 22.14 11.41
CA GLY A 116 -12.54 21.77 10.93
C GLY A 116 -11.44 22.04 11.95
N GLN A 117 -11.51 23.17 12.69
CA GLN A 117 -10.58 23.50 13.76
C GLN A 117 -10.66 22.53 14.95
N ARG A 118 -11.86 22.08 15.33
CA ARG A 118 -12.01 21.08 16.40
C ARG A 118 -11.42 19.75 16.00
N VAL A 119 -11.65 19.30 14.77
CA VAL A 119 -11.07 18.04 14.28
C VAL A 119 -9.56 18.15 14.08
N SER A 120 -9.05 19.29 13.58
CA SER A 120 -7.61 19.58 13.49
C SER A 120 -6.90 19.46 14.85
N LYS A 121 -7.50 19.96 15.94
CA LYS A 121 -6.97 19.75 17.29
C LYS A 121 -6.93 18.28 17.71
N ARG A 122 -7.92 17.48 17.30
CA ARG A 122 -7.97 16.03 17.58
C ARG A 122 -6.90 15.28 16.80
N PHE A 123 -6.57 15.70 15.58
CA PHE A 123 -5.40 15.17 14.87
C PHE A 123 -4.10 15.42 15.62
N SER A 124 -3.87 16.64 16.10
CA SER A 124 -2.67 16.94 16.90
C SER A 124 -2.61 16.14 18.19
N ALA A 125 -3.75 15.93 18.86
CA ALA A 125 -3.82 15.09 20.05
C ALA A 125 -3.48 13.62 19.72
N TRP A 126 -4.06 13.07 18.64
CA TRP A 126 -3.75 11.72 18.18
C TRP A 126 -2.26 11.55 17.84
N ALA A 127 -1.64 12.54 17.18
CA ALA A 127 -0.21 12.50 16.86
C ALA A 127 0.66 12.51 18.12
N ALA A 128 0.31 13.36 19.10
CA ALA A 128 0.99 13.41 20.38
C ALA A 128 0.81 12.11 21.20
N ASP A 129 -0.38 11.49 21.18
CA ASP A 129 -0.64 10.22 21.83
C ASP A 129 0.16 9.07 21.17
N LEU A 130 0.27 9.08 19.84
CA LEU A 130 1.08 8.12 19.10
C LEU A 130 2.56 8.25 19.47
N GLU A 131 3.09 9.47 19.48
CA GLU A 131 4.47 9.76 19.90
C GLU A 131 4.72 9.32 21.36
N ALA A 132 3.81 9.68 22.27
CA ALA A 132 3.91 9.35 23.69
C ALA A 132 3.82 7.84 23.97
N SER A 133 3.06 7.10 23.16
CA SER A 133 2.95 5.64 23.29
C SER A 133 4.24 4.90 22.93
N GLY A 134 5.17 5.56 22.22
CA GLY A 134 6.37 4.92 21.67
C GLY A 134 6.07 3.88 20.58
N ALA A 135 4.80 3.76 20.14
CA ALA A 135 4.42 2.86 19.08
C ALA A 135 4.95 3.39 17.74
N ALA A 136 5.88 2.64 17.14
CA ALA A 136 6.29 2.90 15.77
C ALA A 136 5.21 2.40 14.80
N LEU A 137 4.80 3.26 13.87
CA LEU A 137 3.99 2.80 12.74
C LEU A 137 4.78 1.78 11.94
N ARG A 138 4.18 0.62 11.65
CA ARG A 138 4.80 -0.31 10.70
C ARG A 138 4.81 0.36 9.32
N PRO A 139 5.70 -0.04 8.39
CA PRO A 139 5.75 0.53 7.05
C PRO A 139 4.39 0.53 6.33
N ALA A 140 3.59 -0.53 6.52
CA ALA A 140 2.22 -0.65 6.04
C ALA A 140 1.30 0.45 6.58
N ASP A 141 1.33 0.66 7.89
CA ASP A 141 0.51 1.63 8.62
C ASP A 141 0.91 3.05 8.21
N ALA A 142 2.22 3.34 8.12
CA ALA A 142 2.73 4.62 7.65
C ALA A 142 2.22 4.95 6.23
N LYS A 143 2.20 3.97 5.32
CA LYS A 143 1.65 4.14 3.97
C LYS A 143 0.14 4.37 3.98
N ALA A 144 -0.60 3.72 4.87
CA ALA A 144 -2.02 3.95 5.06
C ALA A 144 -2.30 5.36 5.61
N VAL A 145 -1.56 5.80 6.62
CA VAL A 145 -1.61 7.18 7.17
C VAL A 145 -1.31 8.20 6.08
N MET A 146 -0.23 8.03 5.31
CA MET A 146 0.11 8.95 4.22
C MET A 146 -1.01 9.07 3.17
N ARG A 147 -1.61 7.94 2.76
CA ARG A 147 -2.71 7.94 1.77
C ARG A 147 -3.95 8.65 2.33
N ALA A 148 -4.33 8.35 3.56
CA ALA A 148 -5.46 8.99 4.22
C ALA A 148 -5.18 10.48 4.52
N GLY A 149 -3.92 10.83 4.77
CA GLY A 149 -3.47 12.21 5.01
C GLY A 149 -3.60 13.12 3.78
N ILE A 150 -3.43 12.59 2.57
CA ILE A 150 -3.73 13.34 1.34
C ILE A 150 -5.21 13.75 1.30
N ARG A 151 -6.12 12.84 1.70
CA ARG A 151 -7.56 13.15 1.79
C ARG A 151 -7.85 14.15 2.91
N ALA A 152 -7.24 13.96 4.08
CA ALA A 152 -7.35 14.88 5.21
C ALA A 152 -6.94 16.31 4.81
N LYS A 153 -5.80 16.45 4.12
CA LYS A 153 -5.31 17.72 3.59
C LYS A 153 -6.33 18.38 2.68
N GLY A 154 -6.89 17.66 1.70
CA GLY A 154 -7.90 18.22 0.80
C GLY A 154 -9.14 18.74 1.54
N CYS A 155 -9.56 18.07 2.60
CA CYS A 155 -10.68 18.50 3.42
C CYS A 155 -10.34 19.71 4.31
N LEU A 156 -9.14 19.76 4.90
CA LEU A 156 -8.66 20.90 5.69
C LEU A 156 -8.44 22.16 4.85
N ASP A 157 -7.90 21.99 3.63
CA ASP A 157 -7.65 23.08 2.69
C ASP A 157 -8.95 23.81 2.31
N ARG A 158 -10.10 23.11 2.24
CA ARG A 158 -11.44 23.71 2.04
C ARG A 158 -11.77 24.80 3.06
N PHE A 159 -11.23 24.69 4.27
CA PHE A 159 -11.45 25.61 5.38
C PHE A 159 -10.28 26.57 5.61
N GLY A 160 -9.22 26.51 4.78
CA GLY A 160 -7.98 27.26 4.97
C GLY A 160 -7.28 26.90 6.29
N LEU A 161 -7.31 25.62 6.66
CA LEU A 161 -6.68 25.11 7.89
C LEU A 161 -5.37 24.39 7.55
N PRO A 162 -4.36 24.49 8.43
CA PRO A 162 -3.10 23.77 8.22
C PRO A 162 -3.31 22.27 8.37
N VAL A 163 -2.48 21.51 7.67
CA VAL A 163 -2.36 20.06 7.91
C VAL A 163 -1.65 19.88 9.25
N PRO A 164 -2.24 19.16 10.20
CA PRO A 164 -1.57 18.78 11.45
C PRO A 164 -0.28 18.03 11.12
N GLN A 165 0.83 18.47 11.72
CA GLN A 165 2.12 17.78 11.63
C GLN A 165 2.19 16.65 12.65
#